data_AF-A0AAU9SMN6-F1
#
_entry.id   AF-A0AAU9SMN6-F1
#
_cell.length_a   1.000
_cell.length_b   1.000
_cell.length_c   1.000
_cell.angle_alpha   90.00
_cell.angle_beta   90.00
_cell.angle_gamma   90.00
#
_symmetry.space_group_name_H-M   'P 1'
#
loop_
_entity.id
_entity.type
_entity.pdbx_description
1 polymer ?
#
loop_
_entity_poly.entity_id
_entity_poly.type
_entity_poly.pdbx_seq_one_letter_code
_entity_poly.pdbx_strand_id
1 'polypeptide(L)'
;MYKAAGVFGPLADHIQVTEFTIRDAYTLRIFEDNQTRLPSWCNTEEGKLEFCQILGEYRMELPAYNTIQPYPNMNENCPSLPPNYERLSKC
;
A
#
# COMPACT_ATOMS: atom_id res chain seq x y z
N MET A 1 5.20 2.70 12.53
CA MET A 1 6.34 2.90 11.62
C MET A 1 6.16 4.14 10.74
N TYR A 2 5.19 4.18 9.82
CA TYR A 2 4.99 5.31 8.90
C TYR A 2 4.75 6.68 9.57
N LYS A 3 3.91 6.72 10.61
CA LYS A 3 3.66 7.94 11.41
C LYS A 3 4.94 8.48 12.05
N ALA A 4 5.75 7.62 12.67
CA ALA A 4 7.02 7.99 13.28
C ALA A 4 8.09 8.41 12.24
N ALA A 5 8.03 7.84 11.03
CA ALA A 5 8.89 8.21 9.91
C ALA A 5 8.46 9.53 9.21
N GLY A 6 7.37 10.17 9.66
CA GLY A 6 6.89 11.42 9.09
C GLY A 6 6.17 11.28 7.74
N VAL A 7 5.89 10.05 7.29
CA VAL A 7 5.30 9.77 5.96
C VAL A 7 3.95 10.47 5.78
N PHE A 8 3.15 10.58 6.84
CA PHE A 8 1.81 11.17 6.78
C PHE A 8 1.79 12.70 6.88
N GLY A 9 2.93 13.34 7.20
CA GLY A 9 3.02 14.79 7.30
C GLY A 9 1.89 15.41 8.15
N PRO A 10 1.11 16.37 7.61
CA PRO A 10 -0.02 17.00 8.33
C PRO A 10 -1.13 16.03 8.76
N LEU A 11 -1.23 14.85 8.13
CA LEU A 11 -2.24 13.84 8.46
C LEU A 11 -1.84 12.96 9.65
N ALA A 12 -0.65 13.15 10.22
CA ALA A 12 -0.12 12.28 11.26
C ALA A 12 -1.08 12.13 12.45
N ASP A 13 -1.76 13.18 12.87
CA ASP A 13 -2.68 13.15 14.01
C ASP A 13 -4.07 12.58 13.67
N HIS A 14 -4.37 12.43 12.38
CA HIS A 14 -5.65 11.93 11.87
C HIS A 14 -5.61 10.46 11.43
N ILE A 15 -4.45 9.81 11.47
CA ILE A 15 -4.28 8.43 11.04
C ILE A 15 -3.72 7.62 12.20
N GLN A 16 -4.48 6.60 12.63
CA GLN A 16 -4.10 5.71 13.72
C GLN A 16 -3.75 4.30 13.21
N VAL A 17 -2.90 3.59 13.94
CA VAL A 17 -2.49 2.22 13.55
C VAL A 17 -3.65 1.24 13.56
N THR A 18 -4.66 1.46 14.39
CA THR A 18 -5.85 0.63 14.54
C THR A 18 -6.80 0.71 13.33
N GLU A 19 -6.58 1.65 12.43
CA GLU A 19 -7.33 1.84 11.19
C GLU A 19 -6.85 0.93 10.05
N PHE A 20 -5.68 0.29 10.18
CA PHE A 20 -5.06 -0.45 9.08
C PHE A 20 -5.24 -1.95 9.21
N THR A 21 -5.53 -2.60 8.08
CA THR A 21 -5.25 -4.01 7.88
C THR A 21 -4.08 -4.20 6.90
N ILE A 22 -3.71 -5.45 6.63
CA ILE A 22 -2.63 -5.80 5.69
C ILE A 22 -2.92 -5.21 4.30
N ARG A 23 -4.20 -5.21 3.86
CA ARG A 23 -4.57 -4.62 2.57
C ARG A 23 -4.30 -3.12 2.52
N ASP A 24 -4.64 -2.42 3.59
CA ASP A 24 -4.46 -0.98 3.65
C ASP A 24 -2.99 -0.61 3.59
N ALA A 25 -2.10 -1.44 4.14
CA ALA A 25 -0.66 -1.18 4.14
C ALA A 25 -0.03 -1.15 2.73
N TYR A 26 -0.45 -2.02 1.80
CA TYR A 26 0.12 -2.07 0.45
C TYR A 26 -0.65 -1.23 -0.58
N THR A 27 -1.92 -0.89 -0.30
CA THR A 27 -2.73 -0.03 -1.18
C THR A 27 -2.44 1.46 -0.96
N LEU A 28 -1.84 1.84 0.18
CA LEU A 28 -1.36 3.19 0.45
C LEU A 28 -0.41 3.70 -0.64
N ARG A 29 -0.71 4.89 -1.16
CA ARG A 29 0.09 5.57 -2.17
C ARG A 29 1.31 6.27 -1.57
N ILE A 30 2.26 5.47 -1.08
CA ILE A 30 3.50 5.92 -0.43
C ILE A 30 4.76 5.28 -1.03
N PHE A 31 4.58 4.39 -2.00
CA PHE A 31 5.67 3.67 -2.66
C PHE A 31 6.06 4.38 -3.96
N GLU A 32 7.33 4.22 -4.36
CA GLU A 32 7.85 4.77 -5.61
C GLU A 32 7.15 4.09 -6.81
N ASP A 33 6.42 4.88 -7.61
CA ASP A 33 5.76 4.46 -8.84
C ASP A 33 6.57 4.81 -10.09
N ASN A 34 7.59 5.67 -9.97
CA ASN A 34 8.45 6.03 -11.08
C ASN A 34 9.50 4.94 -11.35
N GLN A 35 9.25 4.15 -12.41
CA GLN A 35 10.14 3.08 -12.86
C GLN A 35 11.58 3.54 -13.14
N THR A 36 11.79 4.81 -13.49
CA THR A 36 13.15 5.35 -13.73
C THR A 36 13.98 5.48 -12.46
N ARG A 37 13.33 5.47 -11.29
CA ARG A 37 13.98 5.53 -9.97
C ARG A 37 14.14 4.15 -9.33
N LEU A 38 13.58 3.11 -9.97
CA LEU A 38 13.74 1.74 -9.52
C LEU A 38 15.09 1.17 -9.98
N PRO A 39 15.65 0.19 -9.25
CA PRO A 39 16.87 -0.49 -9.66
C PRO A 39 16.74 -1.12 -11.05
N SER A 40 17.84 -1.19 -11.81
CA SER A 40 17.83 -1.71 -13.19
C SER A 40 17.43 -3.17 -13.32
N TRP A 41 17.57 -3.96 -12.26
CA TRP A 41 17.12 -5.36 -12.20
C TRP A 41 15.62 -5.50 -11.92
N CYS A 42 14.97 -4.40 -11.52
CA CYS A 42 13.57 -4.39 -11.18
C CYS A 42 12.70 -4.43 -12.44
N ASN A 43 11.67 -5.27 -12.47
CA ASN A 43 10.69 -5.33 -13.56
C ASN A 43 11.31 -5.59 -14.96
N THR A 44 12.38 -6.38 -15.02
CA THR A 44 13.06 -6.76 -16.27
C THR A 44 12.49 -8.00 -16.96
N GLU A 45 11.68 -8.79 -16.25
CA GLU A 45 11.16 -10.08 -16.74
C GLU A 45 9.75 -9.96 -17.36
N GLU A 46 9.33 -11.00 -18.08
CA GLU A 46 7.98 -11.12 -18.63
C GLU A 46 6.93 -11.17 -17.50
N GLY A 47 5.89 -10.35 -17.63
CA GLY A 47 4.94 -10.08 -16.55
C GLY A 47 5.48 -9.03 -15.58
N LYS A 48 5.63 -7.78 -16.01
CA LYS A 48 5.99 -6.66 -15.13
C LYS A 48 4.98 -6.52 -13.99
N LEU A 49 5.47 -6.42 -12.76
CA LEU A 49 4.68 -6.02 -11.61
C LEU A 49 4.72 -4.49 -11.47
N GLU A 50 3.72 -3.92 -10.80
CA GLU A 50 3.70 -2.48 -10.48
C GLU A 50 4.69 -2.13 -9.36
N PHE A 51 5.27 -3.14 -8.71
CA PHE A 51 6.22 -3.00 -7.60
C PHE A 51 7.46 -3.85 -7.80
N CYS A 52 8.50 -3.53 -7.03
CA CYS A 52 9.74 -4.28 -7.03
C CYS A 52 9.71 -5.37 -5.96
N GLN A 53 9.54 -6.63 -6.37
CA GLN A 53 9.74 -7.75 -5.45
C GLN A 53 11.22 -8.08 -5.35
N ILE A 54 11.81 -7.89 -4.16
CA ILE A 54 13.27 -8.03 -3.96
C ILE A 54 13.68 -9.50 -3.87
N LEU A 55 12.86 -10.34 -3.21
CA LEU A 55 13.16 -11.75 -2.92
C LEU A 55 11.88 -12.59 -2.89
N GLY A 56 12.04 -13.91 -2.98
CA GLY A 56 10.97 -14.90 -2.81
C GLY A 56 10.89 -15.86 -4.00
N GLU A 57 10.54 -17.12 -3.71
CA GLU A 57 10.25 -18.13 -4.74
C GLU A 57 8.88 -17.89 -5.39
N TYR A 58 7.95 -17.31 -4.62
CA TYR A 58 6.60 -17.01 -5.06
C TYR A 58 6.47 -15.58 -5.52
N ARG A 59 5.81 -15.40 -6.65
CA ARG A 59 5.38 -14.10 -7.16
C ARG A 59 4.13 -13.66 -6.41
N MET A 60 4.21 -12.50 -5.74
CA MET A 60 3.04 -11.96 -5.04
C MET A 60 2.15 -11.15 -5.99
N GLU A 61 0.84 -11.27 -5.79
CA GLU A 61 -0.15 -10.40 -6.41
C GLU A 61 -0.76 -9.49 -5.34
N LEU A 62 -0.68 -8.17 -5.57
CA LEU A 62 -1.16 -7.15 -4.64
C LEU A 62 -2.19 -6.26 -5.36
N PRO A 63 -3.48 -6.63 -5.34
CA PRO A 63 -4.52 -5.89 -6.06
C PRO A 63 -4.69 -4.46 -5.56
N ALA A 64 -4.64 -3.47 -6.46
CA ALA A 64 -4.71 -2.04 -6.13
C ALA A 64 -3.50 -1.50 -5.33
N TYR A 65 -2.33 -2.11 -5.52
CA TYR A 65 -1.06 -1.63 -4.99
C TYR A 65 -0.85 -0.12 -5.26
N ASN A 66 -0.46 0.62 -4.23
CA ASN A 66 -0.06 2.04 -4.34
C ASN A 66 -1.12 2.98 -4.96
N THR A 67 -2.41 2.70 -4.79
CA THR A 67 -3.51 3.47 -5.42
C THR A 67 -4.19 4.49 -4.51
N ILE A 68 -4.19 4.30 -3.19
CA ILE A 68 -4.99 5.09 -2.25
C ILE A 68 -4.15 6.18 -1.60
N GLN A 69 -4.47 7.44 -1.91
CA GLN A 69 -3.86 8.58 -1.23
C GLN A 69 -4.24 8.58 0.26
N PRO A 70 -3.29 8.77 1.21
CA PRO A 70 -3.63 8.95 2.62
C PRO A 70 -4.66 10.07 2.82
N TYR A 71 -5.65 9.82 3.66
CA TYR A 71 -6.69 10.78 4.03
C TYR A 71 -6.98 10.73 5.54
N PRO A 72 -7.58 11.78 6.14
CA PRO A 72 -7.91 11.80 7.57
C PRO A 72 -8.89 10.68 7.96
N ASN A 73 -8.74 10.12 9.16
CA ASN A 73 -9.63 9.09 9.72
C ASN A 73 -9.79 7.90 8.75
N MET A 74 -8.65 7.44 8.24
CA MET A 74 -8.61 6.47 7.15
C MET A 74 -9.25 5.17 7.61
N ASN A 75 -10.03 4.53 6.74
CA ASN A 75 -10.59 3.19 6.98
C ASN A 75 -11.41 2.96 8.27
N GLU A 76 -11.70 3.98 9.09
CA GLU A 76 -12.54 3.86 10.29
C GLU A 76 -13.95 3.34 9.95
N ASN A 77 -14.49 3.77 8.81
CA ASN A 77 -15.81 3.37 8.31
C ASN A 77 -15.74 2.24 7.26
N CYS A 78 -14.52 1.80 6.92
CA CYS A 78 -14.25 0.96 5.76
C CYS A 78 -13.30 -0.20 6.11
N PRO A 79 -13.68 -1.06 7.06
CA PRO A 79 -12.79 -2.09 7.56
C PRO A 79 -12.64 -3.22 6.53
N SER A 80 -11.39 -3.57 6.21
CA SER A 80 -11.07 -4.72 5.36
C SER A 80 -10.80 -5.95 6.23
N LEU A 81 -11.85 -6.58 6.75
CA LEU A 81 -11.71 -7.64 7.76
C LEU A 81 -11.38 -9.03 7.16
N PRO A 82 -10.70 -9.90 7.95
CA PRO A 82 -10.54 -11.30 7.59
C PRO A 82 -11.90 -12.01 7.42
N PRO A 83 -11.96 -13.08 6.61
CA PRO A 83 -10.84 -13.72 5.91
C PRO A 83 -10.49 -13.07 4.56
N ASN A 84 -11.39 -12.28 3.98
CA ASN A 84 -11.28 -11.86 2.58
C ASN A 84 -10.58 -10.50 2.40
N TYR A 85 -10.49 -9.69 3.45
CA TYR A 85 -9.87 -8.35 3.40
C TYR A 85 -10.43 -7.47 2.26
N GLU A 86 -11.73 -7.57 2.00
CA GLU A 86 -12.40 -6.80 0.95
C GLU A 86 -12.74 -5.38 1.40
N ARG A 87 -12.60 -4.41 0.49
CA ARG A 87 -12.98 -3.02 0.68
C ARG A 87 -14.29 -2.79 -0.09
N LEU A 88 -15.33 -2.33 0.60
CA LEU A 88 -16.66 -2.13 0.03
C LEU A 88 -16.64 -1.01 -1.02
N SER A 89 -17.47 -1.08 -2.06
CA SER A 89 -17.50 -0.14 -3.20
C SER A 89 -17.91 1.31 -2.86
N LYS A 90 -18.25 1.58 -1.61
CA LYS A 90 -18.54 2.93 -1.08
C LYS A 90 -17.44 3.43 -0.13
N CYS A 91 -16.34 2.71 -0.15
CA CYS A 91 -15.04 2.97 0.41
C CYS A 91 -14.04 2.97 -0.76
#